data_AF-A0AAF0D3D5-F1
#
_entry.id   AF-A0AAF0D3D5-F1
#
_cell.length_a   1.000
_cell.length_b   1.000
_cell.length_c   1.000
_cell.angle_alpha   90.00
_cell.angle_beta   90.00
_cell.angle_gamma   90.00
#
_symmetry.space_group_name_H-M   'P 1'
#
loop_
_entity.id
_entity.type
_entity.pdbx_description
1 polymer ?
#
loop_
_entity_poly.entity_id
_entity_poly.type
_entity_poly.pdbx_seq_one_letter_code
_entity_poly.pdbx_strand_id
1 'polypeptide(L)'
;MVNCLYFKLFDNIKSEHEAGELARLELESLFGEVTPIKNFYDSLAQDPLKLFTGELIRIQDIILHELPYGVIQGYQGFKNQLIDLTPLVKRLAYTREIFLITDRSESSIQILQKIFPDGVIGKNVQYFEEDDKVLFRFITNQYFLEKSFYISKLSRNEVEIDRNVEILFSHLNKNIYRIPSSVTLNVGKRLEDYFSIREEPSLYLNHYMHPYKGKFHPKMVRALLNYVCPQQNGKVMDNFAGSGTLLVEAQYLGLDSLGAEINPLSVLMCNVKCQCITINLKELKLGIQNYLNLLDNNIKYLETSQKGQSLLTPASIDFNKIRDQAAYIIKKYKERNNLKESEFLILKILVAKETLQHIGNQKMREFLLLAISGAVSDLARRTKNDFRIVLEKRISDLYLRLYLFHQINRVLKIKLGESVTYISDTRALKEIPDESIDGIITSPPYSTALDYIKNDYPQLIILGLAESIERLEEAMIGNPNVNYDRKQLLELVRNPDKDPLKTIPLAHKYVDNLLKAGRVKEALRQYKFYIDMEQTLKEMRRVLKPKAKAAIIIGDNHFLIDNQYIAVPNDQIIQQIAQQVGYKIHKTIERPLQKTSVGNIREETILILEKD
;
A
#
# COMPACT_ATOMS: atom_id res chain seq x y z
N MET A 1 31.52 -14.90 -22.56
CA MET A 1 31.11 -13.60 -22.02
C MET A 1 30.26 -13.87 -20.79
N VAL A 2 30.81 -13.59 -19.60
CA VAL A 2 30.06 -13.71 -18.35
C VAL A 2 29.70 -12.31 -17.93
N ASN A 3 28.40 -12.01 -17.93
CA ASN A 3 27.88 -10.72 -17.50
C ASN A 3 27.72 -10.76 -15.98
N CYS A 4 28.41 -9.85 -15.29
CA CYS A 4 28.38 -9.76 -13.83
C CYS A 4 27.39 -8.68 -13.42
N LEU A 5 26.42 -9.04 -12.57
CA LEU A 5 25.46 -8.11 -12.00
C LEU A 5 25.67 -7.99 -10.50
N TYR A 6 25.61 -6.76 -10.00
CA TYR A 6 25.67 -6.44 -8.59
C TYR A 6 24.42 -5.63 -8.21
N PHE A 7 23.69 -6.10 -7.22
CA PHE A 7 22.45 -5.52 -6.71
C PHE A 7 22.75 -4.90 -5.35
N LYS A 8 22.92 -3.59 -5.30
CA LYS A 8 23.15 -2.87 -4.05
C LYS A 8 21.83 -2.57 -3.38
N LEU A 9 21.67 -3.02 -2.14
CA LEU A 9 20.44 -2.82 -1.38
C LEU A 9 20.26 -1.35 -0.95
N PHE A 10 19.06 -1.00 -0.49
CA PHE A 10 18.83 0.27 0.18
C PHE A 10 19.56 0.34 1.53
N ASP A 11 19.99 1.54 1.91
CA ASP A 11 20.67 1.83 3.16
C ASP A 11 19.74 2.12 4.34
N ASN A 12 18.43 2.04 4.10
CA ASN A 12 17.37 2.27 5.07
C ASN A 12 16.57 1.00 5.43
N ILE A 13 17.00 -0.19 5.01
CA ILE A 13 16.36 -1.46 5.38
C ILE A 13 16.44 -1.64 6.89
N LYS A 14 15.30 -1.94 7.53
CA LYS A 14 15.17 -1.90 8.99
C LYS A 14 15.57 -3.20 9.69
N SER A 15 15.65 -4.31 8.96
CA SER A 15 15.88 -5.63 9.55
C SER A 15 16.71 -6.55 8.64
N GLU A 16 17.51 -7.40 9.26
CA GLU A 16 18.31 -8.43 8.55
C GLU A 16 17.42 -9.40 7.78
N HIS A 17 16.24 -9.72 8.31
CA HIS A 17 15.27 -10.58 7.65
C HIS A 17 14.81 -9.99 6.29
N GLU A 18 14.54 -8.69 6.21
CA GLU A 18 14.20 -8.05 4.93
C GLU A 18 15.35 -8.10 3.92
N ALA A 19 16.58 -7.84 4.38
CA ALA A 19 17.77 -7.89 3.53
C ALA A 19 18.13 -9.32 3.10
N GLY A 20 17.99 -10.31 3.97
CA GLY A 20 18.40 -11.70 3.76
C GLY A 20 17.35 -12.60 3.13
N GLU A 21 16.06 -12.38 3.43
CA GLU A 21 14.97 -13.22 2.94
C GLU A 21 14.16 -12.52 1.85
N LEU A 22 13.56 -11.36 2.12
CA LEU A 22 12.66 -10.72 1.14
C LEU A 22 13.39 -10.19 -0.09
N ALA A 23 14.55 -9.54 0.09
CA ALA A 23 15.36 -9.06 -1.03
C ALA A 23 15.88 -10.22 -1.89
N ARG A 24 16.31 -11.32 -1.25
CA ARG A 24 16.71 -12.55 -1.95
C ARG A 24 15.55 -13.17 -2.70
N LEU A 25 14.38 -13.26 -2.06
CA LEU A 25 13.16 -13.86 -2.61
C LEU A 25 12.74 -13.21 -3.93
N GLU A 26 12.71 -11.87 -3.98
CA GLU A 26 12.35 -11.16 -5.21
C GLU A 26 13.44 -11.27 -6.30
N LEU A 27 14.73 -11.23 -5.91
CA LEU A 27 15.84 -11.35 -6.85
C LEU A 27 15.87 -12.74 -7.48
N GLU A 28 15.75 -13.80 -6.68
CA GLU A 28 15.71 -15.17 -7.18
C GLU A 28 14.52 -15.41 -8.11
N SER A 29 13.41 -14.71 -7.91
CA SER A 29 12.22 -14.83 -8.76
C SER A 29 12.33 -14.10 -10.09
N LEU A 30 12.93 -12.91 -10.10
CA LEU A 30 13.01 -12.09 -11.30
C LEU A 30 14.31 -12.31 -12.10
N PHE A 31 15.41 -12.60 -11.41
CA PHE A 31 16.73 -12.75 -12.00
C PHE A 31 17.20 -14.21 -12.01
N GLY A 32 16.90 -14.98 -10.96
CA GLY A 32 17.43 -16.33 -10.74
C GLY A 32 18.52 -16.33 -9.67
N GLU A 33 19.39 -17.35 -9.69
CA GLU A 33 20.38 -17.56 -8.63
C GLU A 33 21.26 -16.33 -8.36
N VAL A 34 21.37 -15.96 -7.09
CA VAL A 34 22.21 -14.86 -6.60
C VAL A 34 22.98 -15.29 -5.35
N THR A 35 24.14 -14.66 -5.13
CA THR A 35 24.97 -14.85 -3.93
C THR A 35 25.06 -13.55 -3.13
N PRO A 36 24.98 -13.61 -1.78
CA PRO A 36 25.01 -12.41 -0.96
C PRO A 36 26.41 -11.76 -0.95
N ILE A 37 26.42 -10.43 -0.98
CA ILE A 37 27.61 -9.59 -0.80
C ILE A 37 27.58 -9.04 0.61
N LYS A 38 28.58 -9.41 1.43
CA LYS A 38 28.74 -8.88 2.79
C LYS A 38 29.27 -7.46 2.77
N ASN A 39 30.27 -7.19 1.94
CA ASN A 39 30.90 -5.89 1.80
C ASN A 39 31.25 -5.61 0.34
N PHE A 40 30.74 -4.51 -0.21
CA PHE A 40 31.05 -4.10 -1.58
C PHE A 40 32.52 -3.72 -1.79
N TYR A 41 33.25 -3.36 -0.73
CA TYR A 41 34.70 -3.17 -0.80
C TYR A 41 35.42 -4.43 -1.28
N ASP A 42 35.01 -5.61 -0.80
CA ASP A 42 35.63 -6.88 -1.20
C ASP A 42 35.39 -7.16 -2.68
N SER A 43 34.19 -6.85 -3.19
CA SER A 43 33.86 -6.96 -4.61
C SER A 43 34.66 -6.00 -5.48
N LEU A 44 34.94 -4.78 -4.99
CA LEU A 44 35.76 -3.78 -5.70
C LEU A 44 37.23 -4.18 -5.81
N ALA A 45 37.74 -5.00 -4.87
CA ALA A 45 39.11 -5.49 -4.91
C ALA A 45 39.34 -6.59 -5.95
N GLN A 46 38.27 -7.06 -6.61
CA GLN A 46 38.28 -8.20 -7.52
C GLN A 46 37.77 -7.82 -8.91
N ASP A 47 38.22 -8.55 -9.92
CA ASP A 47 37.66 -8.42 -11.27
C ASP A 47 36.21 -8.94 -11.30
N PRO A 48 35.33 -8.33 -12.12
CA PRO A 48 35.63 -7.24 -13.05
C PRO A 48 35.43 -5.82 -12.50
N LEU A 49 34.98 -5.64 -11.24
CA LEU A 49 34.74 -4.31 -10.67
C LEU A 49 36.02 -3.48 -10.51
N LYS A 50 37.14 -4.14 -10.17
CA LYS A 50 38.45 -3.51 -9.99
C LYS A 50 38.89 -2.67 -11.19
N LEU A 51 38.51 -3.06 -12.41
CA LEU A 51 38.83 -2.35 -13.66
C LEU A 51 38.34 -0.89 -13.62
N PHE A 52 37.21 -0.62 -12.96
CA PHE A 52 36.58 0.69 -12.91
C PHE A 52 36.96 1.51 -11.67
N THR A 53 38.10 1.20 -11.03
CA THR A 53 38.55 1.87 -9.79
C THR A 53 39.75 2.82 -9.96
N GLY A 54 40.10 3.14 -11.20
CA GLY A 54 41.22 4.02 -11.56
C GLY A 54 41.03 5.50 -11.22
N GLU A 55 41.90 6.36 -11.73
CA GLU A 55 41.81 7.81 -11.51
C GLU A 55 40.69 8.46 -12.33
N LEU A 56 40.47 7.98 -13.55
CA LEU A 56 39.46 8.51 -14.48
C LEU A 56 38.04 8.04 -14.11
N ILE A 57 37.91 6.76 -13.76
CA ILE A 57 36.65 6.16 -13.35
C ILE A 57 36.80 5.73 -11.90
N ARG A 58 36.00 6.34 -11.04
CA ARG A 58 36.02 6.09 -9.60
C ARG A 58 34.72 5.43 -9.13
N ILE A 59 34.45 4.22 -9.62
CA ILE A 59 33.20 3.51 -9.26
C ILE A 59 33.08 3.27 -7.75
N GLN A 60 34.21 3.16 -7.05
CA GLN A 60 34.30 3.04 -5.60
C GLN A 60 33.59 4.19 -4.88
N ASP A 61 33.66 5.42 -5.41
CA ASP A 61 33.02 6.57 -4.77
C ASP A 61 31.50 6.51 -4.90
N ILE A 62 30.99 5.78 -5.90
CA ILE A 62 29.56 5.61 -6.17
C ILE A 62 29.01 4.40 -5.41
N ILE A 63 29.63 3.24 -5.57
CA ILE A 63 29.13 2.00 -4.99
C ILE A 63 29.28 2.00 -3.46
N LEU A 64 30.27 2.71 -2.91
CA LEU A 64 30.44 2.87 -1.46
C LEU A 64 29.68 4.09 -0.89
N HIS A 65 29.07 4.93 -1.72
CA HIS A 65 28.22 6.03 -1.25
C HIS A 65 26.95 5.48 -0.60
N GLU A 66 26.71 5.82 0.67
CA GLU A 66 25.55 5.31 1.42
C GLU A 66 25.46 3.78 1.39
N LEU A 67 26.49 3.10 1.91
CA LEU A 67 26.45 1.65 2.05
C LEU A 67 25.31 1.19 2.96
N PRO A 68 24.65 0.06 2.61
CA PRO A 68 23.66 -0.54 3.48
C PRO A 68 24.24 -1.01 4.82
N TYR A 69 23.41 -0.94 5.84
CA TYR A 69 23.71 -1.55 7.13
C TYR A 69 23.36 -3.03 7.10
N GLY A 70 23.97 -3.77 8.01
CA GLY A 70 23.68 -5.17 8.26
C GLY A 70 24.69 -6.14 7.66
N VAL A 71 24.37 -7.43 7.75
CA VAL A 71 25.28 -8.53 7.35
C VAL A 71 25.36 -8.66 5.81
N ILE A 72 24.34 -8.17 5.10
CA ILE A 72 24.22 -8.24 3.65
C ILE A 72 24.06 -6.83 3.09
N GLN A 73 25.05 -6.36 2.33
CA GLN A 73 24.97 -5.08 1.63
C GLN A 73 24.32 -5.19 0.25
N GLY A 74 24.33 -6.38 -0.34
CA GLY A 74 23.93 -6.58 -1.72
C GLY A 74 23.88 -8.04 -2.12
N TYR A 75 23.65 -8.26 -3.39
CA TYR A 75 23.74 -9.56 -4.03
C TYR A 75 24.53 -9.44 -5.33
N GLN A 76 25.16 -10.53 -5.76
CA GLN A 76 25.72 -10.65 -7.10
C GLN A 76 25.15 -11.86 -7.83
N GLY A 77 25.13 -11.78 -9.15
CA GLY A 77 24.70 -12.87 -10.00
C GLY A 77 25.33 -12.79 -11.38
N PHE A 78 25.25 -13.89 -12.12
CA PHE A 78 25.92 -14.03 -13.41
C PHE A 78 24.94 -14.45 -14.50
N LYS A 79 25.13 -13.92 -15.71
CA LYS A 79 24.41 -14.36 -16.91
C LYS A 79 25.37 -14.62 -18.05
N ASN A 80 25.14 -15.71 -18.78
CA ASN A 80 25.94 -16.07 -19.97
C ASN A 80 25.56 -15.23 -21.20
N GLN A 81 24.43 -14.52 -21.15
CA GLN A 81 23.92 -13.68 -22.21
C GLN A 81 23.42 -12.36 -21.62
N LEU A 82 23.40 -11.33 -22.46
CA LEU A 82 22.85 -10.04 -22.09
C LEU A 82 21.33 -10.18 -21.90
N ILE A 83 20.78 -9.63 -20.83
CA ILE A 83 19.34 -9.72 -20.52
C ILE A 83 18.70 -8.34 -20.48
N ASP A 84 17.39 -8.28 -20.76
CA ASP A 84 16.59 -7.08 -20.49
C ASP A 84 16.49 -6.86 -18.97
N LEU A 85 17.06 -5.75 -18.51
CA LEU A 85 17.04 -5.33 -17.11
C LEU A 85 15.83 -4.45 -16.78
N THR A 86 15.00 -4.10 -17.76
CA THR A 86 13.78 -3.32 -17.53
C THR A 86 12.92 -3.87 -16.38
N PRO A 87 12.66 -5.20 -16.28
CA PRO A 87 11.90 -5.75 -15.16
C PRO A 87 12.60 -5.54 -13.82
N LEU A 88 13.92 -5.70 -13.75
CA LEU A 88 14.68 -5.55 -12.50
C LEU A 88 14.69 -4.09 -12.04
N VAL A 89 14.98 -3.15 -12.94
CA VAL A 89 15.02 -1.71 -12.66
C VAL A 89 13.65 -1.20 -12.21
N LYS A 90 12.57 -1.67 -12.85
CA LYS A 90 11.21 -1.17 -12.56
C LYS A 90 10.56 -1.84 -11.35
N ARG A 91 10.92 -3.09 -11.03
CA ARG A 91 10.17 -3.91 -10.08
C ARG A 91 10.83 -4.17 -8.73
N LEU A 92 12.15 -4.24 -8.64
CA LEU A 92 12.82 -4.59 -7.38
C LEU A 92 12.50 -3.58 -6.27
N ALA A 93 12.20 -4.10 -5.08
CA ALA A 93 11.80 -3.32 -3.91
C ALA A 93 12.99 -3.01 -2.98
N TYR A 94 13.88 -3.97 -2.75
CA TYR A 94 14.97 -3.83 -1.77
C TYR A 94 16.30 -3.47 -2.41
N THR A 95 16.41 -3.56 -3.74
CA THR A 95 17.59 -3.12 -4.49
C THR A 95 17.48 -1.65 -4.86
N ARG A 96 18.45 -0.84 -4.47
CA ARG A 96 18.55 0.59 -4.79
C ARG A 96 19.21 0.83 -6.14
N GLU A 97 20.30 0.11 -6.40
CA GLU A 97 21.13 0.28 -7.59
C GLU A 97 21.54 -1.07 -8.16
N ILE A 98 21.59 -1.16 -9.49
CA ILE A 98 22.06 -2.35 -10.22
C ILE A 98 23.31 -1.94 -11.00
N PHE A 99 24.37 -2.71 -10.88
CA PHE A 99 25.59 -2.53 -11.66
C PHE A 99 25.75 -3.74 -12.58
N LEU A 100 25.76 -3.52 -13.90
CA LEU A 100 26.02 -4.56 -14.90
C LEU A 100 27.40 -4.30 -15.51
N ILE A 101 28.26 -5.31 -15.52
CA ILE A 101 29.51 -5.28 -16.29
C ILE A 101 29.40 -6.30 -17.43
N THR A 102 29.69 -5.86 -18.65
CA THR A 102 29.69 -6.66 -19.88
C THR A 102 30.82 -6.22 -20.80
N ASP A 103 31.21 -7.10 -21.72
CA ASP A 103 32.15 -6.77 -22.77
C ASP A 103 31.49 -5.81 -23.78
N ARG A 104 32.27 -4.88 -24.35
CA ARG A 104 31.83 -3.85 -25.29
C ARG A 104 31.90 -4.37 -26.73
N SER A 105 31.02 -5.31 -27.06
CA SER A 105 30.90 -5.87 -28.43
C SER A 105 30.39 -4.86 -29.46
N GLU A 106 29.72 -3.81 -29.00
CA GLU A 106 29.15 -2.71 -29.78
C GLU A 106 29.16 -1.42 -28.93
N SER A 107 28.65 -0.30 -29.45
CA SER A 107 28.64 0.94 -28.65
C SER A 107 27.77 0.80 -27.39
N SER A 108 28.20 1.42 -26.28
CA SER A 108 27.49 1.33 -25.00
C SER A 108 26.03 1.82 -25.06
N ILE A 109 25.74 2.78 -25.94
CA ILE A 109 24.38 3.26 -26.17
C ILE A 109 23.50 2.17 -26.82
N GLN A 110 24.03 1.42 -27.78
CA GLN A 110 23.29 0.32 -28.40
C GLN A 110 23.07 -0.84 -27.42
N ILE A 111 24.06 -1.16 -26.60
CA ILE A 111 23.91 -2.13 -25.50
C ILE A 111 22.81 -1.65 -24.54
N LEU A 112 22.86 -0.39 -24.12
CA LEU A 112 21.85 0.21 -23.23
C LEU A 112 20.44 0.11 -23.81
N GLN A 113 20.26 0.41 -25.10
CA GLN A 113 18.96 0.31 -25.78
C GLN A 113 18.40 -1.12 -25.78
N LYS A 114 19.26 -2.15 -25.76
CA LYS A 114 18.84 -3.56 -25.67
C LYS A 114 18.46 -3.98 -24.26
N ILE A 115 19.17 -3.50 -23.24
CA ILE A 115 18.99 -3.94 -21.84
C ILE A 115 18.05 -3.06 -21.03
N PHE A 116 17.92 -1.78 -21.40
CA PHE A 116 17.04 -0.83 -20.72
C PHE A 116 16.65 0.32 -21.66
N PRO A 117 15.77 0.06 -22.66
CA PRO A 117 15.40 1.03 -23.69
C PRO A 117 14.76 2.31 -23.13
N ASP A 118 14.09 2.22 -21.97
CA ASP A 118 13.45 3.36 -21.30
C ASP A 118 14.43 4.21 -20.45
N GLY A 119 15.72 3.86 -20.46
CA GLY A 119 16.75 4.54 -19.69
C GLY A 119 17.04 5.96 -20.17
N VAL A 120 17.15 6.88 -19.22
CA VAL A 120 17.54 8.27 -19.44
C VAL A 120 18.90 8.52 -18.78
N ILE A 121 19.94 8.62 -19.61
CA ILE A 121 21.32 8.82 -19.17
C ILE A 121 21.43 10.08 -18.30
N GLY A 122 22.10 9.95 -17.16
CA GLY A 122 22.27 11.04 -16.19
C GLY A 122 21.06 11.28 -15.29
N LYS A 123 19.98 10.50 -15.45
CA LYS A 123 18.83 10.48 -14.53
C LYS A 123 18.73 9.13 -13.81
N ASN A 124 18.29 8.08 -14.50
CA ASN A 124 18.09 6.75 -13.92
C ASN A 124 19.12 5.71 -14.40
N VAL A 125 20.00 6.08 -15.32
CA VAL A 125 21.11 5.23 -15.78
C VAL A 125 22.38 6.05 -16.03
N GLN A 126 23.54 5.47 -15.78
CA GLN A 126 24.87 5.95 -16.16
C GLN A 126 25.67 4.78 -16.74
N TYR A 127 26.71 5.07 -17.52
CA TYR A 127 27.65 4.05 -17.96
C TYR A 127 29.09 4.58 -17.92
N PHE A 128 30.03 3.66 -17.79
CA PHE A 128 31.46 3.92 -17.65
C PHE A 128 32.19 2.90 -18.52
N GLU A 129 33.14 3.35 -19.32
CA GLU A 129 33.85 2.49 -20.29
C GLU A 129 35.33 2.43 -19.92
N GLU A 130 35.85 1.22 -19.74
CA GLU A 130 37.27 0.97 -19.47
C GLU A 130 37.72 -0.22 -20.32
N ASP A 131 38.81 -0.06 -21.06
CA ASP A 131 39.34 -1.06 -22.00
C ASP A 131 38.27 -1.60 -22.99
N ASP A 132 38.03 -2.91 -22.94
CA ASP A 132 37.05 -3.64 -23.73
C ASP A 132 35.74 -3.90 -22.96
N LYS A 133 35.54 -3.25 -21.80
CA LYS A 133 34.36 -3.43 -20.94
C LYS A 133 33.58 -2.15 -20.73
N VAL A 134 32.32 -2.33 -20.40
CA VAL A 134 31.42 -1.27 -19.98
C VAL A 134 30.70 -1.67 -18.70
N LEU A 135 30.61 -0.73 -17.77
CA LEU A 135 29.84 -0.82 -16.54
C LEU A 135 28.63 0.11 -16.64
N PHE A 136 27.44 -0.46 -16.59
CA PHE A 136 26.18 0.28 -16.48
C PHE A 136 25.73 0.32 -15.03
N ARG A 137 25.33 1.51 -14.55
CA ARG A 137 24.69 1.73 -13.26
C ARG A 137 23.24 2.13 -13.49
N PHE A 138 22.31 1.40 -12.92
CA PHE A 138 20.88 1.70 -12.94
C PHE A 138 20.41 2.06 -11.54
N ILE A 139 19.58 3.09 -11.42
CA ILE A 139 18.87 3.42 -10.17
C ILE A 139 17.45 2.87 -10.31
N THR A 140 17.03 2.03 -9.37
CA THR A 140 15.72 1.38 -9.44
C THR A 140 14.58 2.38 -9.26
N ASN A 141 13.43 2.10 -9.85
CA ASN A 141 12.24 2.94 -9.72
C ASN A 141 11.87 3.16 -8.24
N GLN A 142 12.07 2.14 -7.39
CA GLN A 142 11.75 2.21 -5.97
C GLN A 142 12.44 3.38 -5.27
N TYR A 143 13.67 3.74 -5.65
CA TYR A 143 14.38 4.87 -5.04
C TYR A 143 13.61 6.18 -5.26
N PHE A 144 13.21 6.42 -6.50
CA PHE A 144 12.47 7.63 -6.87
C PHE A 144 11.07 7.65 -6.24
N LEU A 145 10.41 6.49 -6.19
CA LEU A 145 9.10 6.36 -5.54
C LEU A 145 9.18 6.67 -4.04
N GLU A 146 10.13 6.10 -3.31
CA GLU A 146 10.31 6.36 -1.88
C GLU A 146 10.65 7.83 -1.59
N LYS A 147 11.62 8.40 -2.32
CA LYS A 147 12.06 9.78 -2.09
C LYS A 147 11.02 10.82 -2.52
N SER A 148 10.05 10.46 -3.37
CA SER A 148 8.89 11.30 -3.69
C SER A 148 8.07 11.71 -2.44
N PHE A 149 8.17 10.94 -1.35
CA PHE A 149 7.55 11.29 -0.07
C PHE A 149 7.98 12.68 0.42
N TYR A 150 9.28 13.00 0.36
CA TYR A 150 9.79 14.28 0.83
C TYR A 150 9.34 15.43 -0.06
N ILE A 151 9.27 15.21 -1.38
CA ILE A 151 8.72 16.20 -2.33
C ILE A 151 7.26 16.48 -2.00
N SER A 152 6.45 15.43 -1.79
CA SER A 152 5.04 15.57 -1.42
C SER A 152 4.84 16.36 -0.12
N LYS A 153 5.76 16.22 0.85
CA LYS A 153 5.68 16.89 2.15
C LYS A 153 6.11 18.36 2.08
N LEU A 154 7.05 18.69 1.20
CA LEU A 154 7.71 20.00 1.18
C LEU A 154 7.15 20.93 0.10
N SER A 155 6.70 20.40 -1.05
CA SER A 155 6.14 21.21 -2.13
C SER A 155 4.74 21.72 -1.80
N ARG A 156 4.42 22.93 -2.28
CA ARG A 156 3.11 23.60 -2.11
C ARG A 156 2.41 23.94 -3.42
N ASN A 157 3.08 23.78 -4.55
CA ASN A 157 2.59 24.09 -5.88
C ASN A 157 3.36 23.29 -6.96
N GLU A 158 2.89 23.39 -8.20
CA GLU A 158 3.47 22.69 -9.36
C GLU A 158 4.93 23.09 -9.63
N VAL A 159 5.27 24.39 -9.51
CA VAL A 159 6.62 24.91 -9.78
C VAL A 159 7.64 24.30 -8.81
N GLU A 160 7.29 24.23 -7.53
CA GLU A 160 8.12 23.57 -6.53
C GLU A 160 8.25 22.07 -6.79
N ILE A 161 7.20 21.39 -7.27
CA ILE A 161 7.29 19.97 -7.66
C ILE A 161 8.26 19.80 -8.82
N ASP A 162 8.12 20.56 -9.90
CA ASP A 162 8.97 20.45 -11.08
C ASP A 162 10.44 20.61 -10.71
N ARG A 163 10.76 21.66 -9.93
CA ARG A 163 12.11 21.89 -9.41
C ARG A 163 12.60 20.70 -8.56
N ASN A 164 11.77 20.23 -7.64
CA ASN A 164 12.16 19.17 -6.69
C ASN A 164 12.33 17.80 -7.36
N VAL A 165 11.59 17.53 -8.44
CA VAL A 165 11.75 16.32 -9.26
C VAL A 165 13.08 16.33 -10.02
N GLU A 166 13.50 17.46 -10.57
CA GLU A 166 14.82 17.57 -11.19
C GLU A 166 15.96 17.41 -10.16
N ILE A 167 15.79 17.93 -8.94
CA ILE A 167 16.73 17.68 -7.83
C ILE A 167 16.79 16.17 -7.51
N LEU A 168 15.65 15.49 -7.43
CA LEU A 168 15.59 14.05 -7.16
C LEU A 168 16.36 13.22 -8.20
N PHE A 169 16.15 13.47 -9.50
CA PHE A 169 16.85 12.74 -10.57
C PHE A 169 18.34 13.08 -10.69
N SER A 170 18.76 14.23 -10.20
CA SER A 170 20.18 14.61 -10.22
C SER A 170 20.94 14.22 -8.95
N HIS A 171 20.24 13.92 -7.85
CA HIS A 171 20.85 13.73 -6.53
C HIS A 171 21.94 12.64 -6.52
N LEU A 172 21.61 11.41 -6.91
CA LEU A 172 22.57 10.30 -6.92
C LEU A 172 23.63 10.37 -8.03
N ASN A 173 23.49 11.30 -8.97
CA ASN A 173 24.39 11.44 -10.13
C ASN A 173 25.37 12.61 -9.99
N LYS A 174 24.93 13.72 -9.38
CA LYS A 174 25.71 14.97 -9.31
C LYS A 174 26.14 15.35 -7.89
N ASN A 175 25.47 14.82 -6.86
CA ASN A 175 25.64 15.28 -5.48
C ASN A 175 26.24 14.20 -4.56
N ILE A 176 27.08 13.32 -5.10
CA ILE A 176 27.68 12.18 -4.37
C ILE A 176 28.62 12.66 -3.23
N TYR A 177 29.30 13.80 -3.41
CA TYR A 177 30.20 14.38 -2.39
C TYR A 177 29.55 15.47 -1.54
N ARG A 178 28.23 15.61 -1.63
CA ARG A 178 27.52 16.67 -0.91
C ARG A 178 27.45 16.31 0.56
N ILE A 179 27.91 17.22 1.42
CA ILE A 179 27.76 17.10 2.87
C ILE A 179 26.32 17.49 3.25
N PRO A 180 25.52 16.58 3.84
CA PRO A 180 24.18 16.91 4.29
C PRO A 180 24.23 17.79 5.53
N SER A 181 23.21 18.65 5.67
CA SER A 181 23.00 19.42 6.90
C SER A 181 22.77 18.47 8.08
N SER A 182 23.21 18.87 9.29
CA SER A 182 22.99 18.07 10.49
C SER A 182 21.51 17.80 10.75
N VAL A 183 21.21 16.64 11.36
CA VAL A 183 19.83 16.25 11.68
C VAL A 183 19.19 17.24 12.67
N THR A 184 19.98 17.85 13.56
CA THR A 184 19.52 18.82 14.57
C THR A 184 19.20 20.20 14.00
N LEU A 185 19.64 20.52 12.79
CA LEU A 185 19.31 21.80 12.15
C LEU A 185 17.82 21.85 11.78
N ASN A 186 17.13 22.85 12.32
CA ASN A 186 15.71 23.09 12.03
C ASN A 186 15.48 24.07 10.87
N VAL A 187 16.46 24.92 10.57
CA VAL A 187 16.40 25.96 9.52
C VAL A 187 17.54 25.74 8.53
N GLY A 188 17.28 26.00 7.24
CA GLY A 188 18.29 25.90 6.17
C GLY A 188 18.44 24.52 5.53
N LYS A 189 17.69 23.49 5.98
CA LYS A 189 17.67 22.18 5.32
C LYS A 189 17.18 22.29 3.88
N ARG A 190 17.94 21.70 2.97
CA ARG A 190 17.56 21.55 1.57
C ARG A 190 16.86 20.21 1.36
N LEU A 191 16.16 20.06 0.24
CA LEU A 191 15.45 18.81 -0.10
C LEU A 191 16.42 17.61 -0.10
N GLU A 192 17.62 17.83 -0.63
CA GLU A 192 18.70 16.85 -0.71
C GLU A 192 19.12 16.34 0.67
N ASP A 193 19.00 17.14 1.73
CA ASP A 193 19.28 16.68 3.10
C ASP A 193 18.29 15.59 3.53
N TYR A 194 17.05 15.67 3.07
CA TYR A 194 16.04 14.65 3.34
C TYR A 194 16.28 13.38 2.51
N PHE A 195 16.87 13.50 1.33
CA PHE A 195 17.22 12.34 0.51
C PHE A 195 18.33 11.50 1.12
N SER A 196 19.28 12.12 1.83
CA SER A 196 20.34 11.42 2.56
C SER A 196 19.92 10.89 3.94
N ILE A 197 18.66 11.08 4.35
CA ILE A 197 18.17 10.46 5.59
C ILE A 197 18.02 8.94 5.34
N ARG A 198 18.67 8.16 6.20
CA ARG A 198 18.57 6.69 6.26
C ARG A 198 17.30 6.23 6.98
N GLU A 199 16.17 6.80 6.57
CA GLU A 199 14.85 6.43 7.07
C GLU A 199 14.05 5.86 5.91
N GLU A 200 13.43 4.70 6.13
CA GLU A 200 12.51 4.11 5.18
C GLU A 200 11.13 4.76 5.31
N PRO A 201 10.66 5.45 4.27
CA PRO A 201 9.36 6.11 4.31
C PRO A 201 8.25 5.06 4.34
N SER A 202 7.34 5.20 5.30
CA SER A 202 6.24 4.23 5.49
C SER A 202 5.29 4.10 4.30
N LEU A 203 5.13 5.17 3.50
CA LEU A 203 4.31 5.22 2.29
C LEU A 203 4.93 6.26 1.32
N TYR A 204 4.44 6.33 0.08
CA TYR A 204 4.81 7.34 -0.92
C TYR A 204 3.67 7.61 -1.92
N LEU A 205 3.76 8.71 -2.67
CA LEU A 205 2.78 9.09 -3.71
C LEU A 205 1.31 8.96 -3.28
N ASN A 206 0.50 8.22 -4.05
CA ASN A 206 -0.94 8.02 -3.87
C ASN A 206 -1.28 7.13 -2.66
N HIS A 207 -0.34 6.41 -2.05
CA HIS A 207 -0.60 5.66 -0.81
C HIS A 207 -1.11 6.55 0.35
N TYR A 208 -0.71 7.83 0.36
CA TYR A 208 -1.10 8.84 1.36
C TYR A 208 -2.43 9.56 1.08
N MET A 209 -3.17 9.22 0.01
CA MET A 209 -4.39 9.96 -0.35
C MET A 209 -5.48 9.92 0.73
N HIS A 210 -5.49 8.90 1.60
CA HIS A 210 -6.41 8.83 2.72
C HIS A 210 -5.79 8.18 3.97
N PRO A 211 -6.07 8.69 5.18
CA PRO A 211 -5.73 8.01 6.42
C PRO A 211 -6.46 6.68 6.51
N TYR A 212 -5.75 5.63 6.93
CA TYR A 212 -6.29 4.31 7.21
C TYR A 212 -5.29 3.58 8.11
N LYS A 213 -5.78 2.84 9.10
CA LYS A 213 -4.95 2.11 10.08
C LYS A 213 -4.76 0.67 9.62
N GLY A 214 -3.64 0.04 9.97
CA GLY A 214 -3.39 -1.37 9.61
C GLY A 214 -3.19 -1.57 8.09
N LYS A 215 -2.28 -0.78 7.49
CA LYS A 215 -1.89 -0.91 6.07
C LYS A 215 -0.68 -1.81 5.94
N PHE A 216 -0.54 -2.46 4.79
CA PHE A 216 0.73 -3.01 4.36
C PHE A 216 1.83 -1.96 4.23
N HIS A 217 3.07 -2.39 4.43
CA HIS A 217 4.24 -1.64 3.98
C HIS A 217 4.40 -1.84 2.45
N PRO A 218 4.40 -0.78 1.62
CA PRO A 218 4.45 -0.92 0.15
C PRO A 218 5.65 -1.72 -0.36
N LYS A 219 6.83 -1.49 0.22
CA LYS A 219 8.08 -2.19 -0.16
C LYS A 219 7.99 -3.71 -0.01
N MET A 220 7.41 -4.17 1.09
CA MET A 220 7.18 -5.60 1.35
C MET A 220 6.20 -6.18 0.32
N VAL A 221 5.10 -5.49 0.05
CA VAL A 221 4.10 -5.95 -0.92
C VAL A 221 4.69 -6.03 -2.33
N ARG A 222 5.53 -5.07 -2.72
CA ARG A 222 6.25 -5.10 -4.00
C ARG A 222 7.15 -6.33 -4.11
N ALA A 223 7.93 -6.66 -3.09
CA ALA A 223 8.76 -7.88 -3.08
C ALA A 223 7.92 -9.16 -3.16
N LEU A 224 6.79 -9.20 -2.44
CA LEU A 224 5.86 -10.33 -2.53
C LEU A 224 5.22 -10.43 -3.92
N LEU A 225 4.86 -9.32 -4.57
CA LEU A 225 4.34 -9.30 -5.95
C LEU A 225 5.37 -9.88 -6.93
N ASN A 226 6.65 -9.55 -6.75
CA ASN A 226 7.74 -10.14 -7.53
C ASN A 226 7.89 -11.64 -7.32
N TYR A 227 7.47 -12.17 -6.18
CA TYR A 227 7.54 -13.60 -5.88
C TYR A 227 6.30 -14.38 -6.33
N VAL A 228 5.09 -13.87 -6.07
CA VAL A 228 3.84 -14.57 -6.40
C VAL A 228 3.44 -14.39 -7.86
N CYS A 229 3.91 -13.33 -8.52
CA CYS A 229 3.60 -12.98 -9.91
C CYS A 229 4.83 -12.36 -10.60
N PRO A 230 5.91 -13.13 -10.81
CA PRO A 230 7.15 -12.64 -11.44
C PRO A 230 6.97 -12.27 -12.91
N GLN A 231 5.96 -12.82 -13.58
CA GLN A 231 5.65 -12.52 -14.98
C GLN A 231 5.23 -11.06 -15.20
N GLN A 232 5.46 -10.57 -16.41
CA GLN A 232 4.92 -9.28 -16.85
C GLN A 232 3.42 -9.41 -17.17
N ASN A 233 2.64 -8.36 -16.91
CA ASN A 233 1.21 -8.26 -17.25
C ASN A 233 0.31 -9.34 -16.62
N GLY A 234 0.67 -9.88 -15.44
CA GLY A 234 -0.20 -10.78 -14.68
C GLY A 234 -1.32 -10.04 -13.94
N LYS A 235 -2.34 -10.79 -13.49
CA LYS A 235 -3.47 -10.28 -12.70
C LYS A 235 -3.39 -10.78 -11.26
N VAL A 236 -3.27 -9.87 -10.30
CA VAL A 236 -3.16 -10.17 -8.87
C VAL A 236 -4.40 -9.75 -8.09
N MET A 237 -4.55 -10.22 -6.86
CA MET A 237 -5.70 -9.86 -6.03
C MET A 237 -5.34 -9.62 -4.56
N ASP A 238 -6.06 -8.69 -3.94
CA ASP A 238 -6.20 -8.57 -2.48
C ASP A 238 -7.68 -8.68 -2.09
N ASN A 239 -8.06 -9.79 -1.45
CA ASN A 239 -9.43 -10.02 -1.00
C ASN A 239 -9.73 -9.45 0.40
N PHE A 240 -8.78 -8.72 0.98
CA PHE A 240 -8.95 -7.85 2.14
C PHE A 240 -8.31 -6.48 1.82
N ALA A 241 -8.72 -5.88 0.70
CA ALA A 241 -8.02 -4.78 0.05
C ALA A 241 -7.72 -3.58 0.98
N GLY A 242 -8.55 -3.33 1.99
CA GLY A 242 -8.38 -2.22 2.91
C GLY A 242 -8.25 -0.91 2.16
N SER A 243 -7.14 -0.19 2.34
CA SER A 243 -6.91 1.07 1.59
C SER A 243 -6.19 0.90 0.24
N GLY A 244 -5.91 -0.33 -0.17
CA GLY A 244 -5.45 -0.68 -1.52
C GLY A 244 -3.94 -0.64 -1.76
N THR A 245 -3.12 -0.92 -0.74
CA THR A 245 -1.64 -0.91 -0.91
C THR A 245 -1.19 -1.89 -1.99
N LEU A 246 -1.78 -3.10 -2.04
CA LEU A 246 -1.48 -4.06 -3.11
C LEU A 246 -1.85 -3.52 -4.47
N LEU A 247 -3.06 -2.99 -4.63
CA LEU A 247 -3.55 -2.56 -5.93
C LEU A 247 -2.68 -1.43 -6.50
N VAL A 248 -2.26 -0.49 -5.64
CA VAL A 248 -1.33 0.59 -6.03
C VAL A 248 0.03 0.06 -6.45
N GLU A 249 0.62 -0.87 -5.68
CA GLU A 249 1.93 -1.42 -6.05
C GLU A 249 1.85 -2.27 -7.30
N ALA A 250 0.84 -3.13 -7.44
CA ALA A 250 0.58 -3.92 -8.64
C ALA A 250 0.47 -3.03 -9.88
N GLN A 251 -0.31 -1.94 -9.78
CA GLN A 251 -0.43 -0.96 -10.84
C GLN A 251 0.92 -0.35 -11.23
N TYR A 252 1.78 0.01 -10.26
CA TYR A 252 3.13 0.51 -10.52
C TYR A 252 4.09 -0.52 -11.13
N LEU A 253 3.80 -1.81 -10.99
CA LEU A 253 4.55 -2.89 -11.64
C LEU A 253 4.00 -3.26 -13.03
N GLY A 254 2.93 -2.59 -13.48
CA GLY A 254 2.23 -2.92 -14.73
C GLY A 254 1.40 -4.20 -14.64
N LEU A 255 1.01 -4.59 -13.42
CA LEU A 255 0.13 -5.73 -13.18
C LEU A 255 -1.31 -5.27 -13.03
N ASP A 256 -2.23 -6.01 -13.64
CA ASP A 256 -3.65 -5.82 -13.38
C ASP A 256 -3.96 -6.29 -11.96
N SER A 257 -4.92 -5.65 -11.29
CA SER A 257 -5.25 -6.04 -9.92
C SER A 257 -6.74 -5.92 -9.59
N LEU A 258 -7.23 -6.91 -8.84
CA LEU A 258 -8.59 -6.91 -8.31
C LEU A 258 -8.56 -6.81 -6.79
N GLY A 259 -9.47 -6.02 -6.23
CA GLY A 259 -9.68 -5.92 -4.79
C GLY A 259 -11.09 -6.37 -4.39
N ALA A 260 -11.22 -7.06 -3.27
CA ALA A 260 -12.49 -7.25 -2.58
C ALA A 260 -12.40 -6.64 -1.18
N GLU A 261 -13.41 -5.88 -0.81
CA GLU A 261 -13.48 -5.24 0.49
C GLU A 261 -14.94 -4.95 0.87
N ILE A 262 -15.29 -5.19 2.12
CA ILE A 262 -16.67 -5.01 2.59
C ILE A 262 -16.98 -3.55 2.90
N ASN A 263 -15.98 -2.77 3.34
CA ASN A 263 -16.12 -1.36 3.68
C ASN A 263 -16.18 -0.47 2.40
N PRO A 264 -17.33 0.17 2.10
CA PRO A 264 -17.48 0.96 0.87
C PRO A 264 -16.55 2.18 0.81
N LEU A 265 -16.17 2.75 1.96
CA LEU A 265 -15.20 3.82 1.99
C LEU A 265 -13.82 3.32 1.58
N SER A 266 -13.40 2.15 2.06
CA SER A 266 -12.15 1.50 1.66
C SER A 266 -12.12 1.21 0.16
N VAL A 267 -13.22 0.73 -0.41
CA VAL A 267 -13.36 0.53 -1.86
C VAL A 267 -13.17 1.83 -2.63
N LEU A 268 -13.81 2.92 -2.17
CA LEU A 268 -13.60 4.26 -2.75
C LEU A 268 -12.12 4.69 -2.65
N MET A 269 -11.45 4.44 -1.52
CA MET A 269 -10.01 4.72 -1.38
C MET A 269 -9.18 3.97 -2.43
N CYS A 270 -9.43 2.67 -2.60
CA CYS A 270 -8.69 1.83 -3.56
C CYS A 270 -8.88 2.32 -4.99
N ASN A 271 -10.13 2.50 -5.42
CA ASN A 271 -10.46 2.90 -6.78
C ASN A 271 -9.94 4.30 -7.10
N VAL A 272 -10.10 5.29 -6.20
CA VAL A 272 -9.56 6.63 -6.43
C VAL A 272 -8.03 6.63 -6.52
N LYS A 273 -7.34 5.90 -5.64
CA LYS A 273 -5.87 5.82 -5.68
C LYS A 273 -5.35 5.25 -7.00
N CYS A 274 -6.00 4.24 -7.55
CA CYS A 274 -5.53 3.56 -8.76
C CYS A 274 -6.07 4.18 -10.05
N GLN A 275 -7.30 4.68 -10.07
CA GLN A 275 -7.94 5.16 -11.29
C GLN A 275 -7.71 6.64 -11.54
N CYS A 276 -7.65 7.48 -10.49
CA CYS A 276 -7.51 8.93 -10.67
C CYS A 276 -6.11 9.36 -11.12
N ILE A 277 -5.11 8.48 -10.99
CA ILE A 277 -3.76 8.69 -11.50
C ILE A 277 -3.70 8.80 -13.02
N THR A 278 -4.75 8.33 -13.72
CA THR A 278 -4.88 8.38 -15.18
C THR A 278 -5.63 9.62 -15.70
N ILE A 279 -6.13 10.47 -14.81
CA ILE A 279 -6.89 11.67 -15.21
C ILE A 279 -5.95 12.70 -15.85
N ASN A 280 -6.40 13.36 -16.91
CA ASN A 280 -5.71 14.52 -17.45
C ASN A 280 -5.65 15.65 -16.41
N LEU A 281 -4.43 16.04 -16.02
CA LEU A 281 -4.23 17.04 -14.96
C LEU A 281 -4.82 18.41 -15.26
N LYS A 282 -4.86 18.83 -16.54
CA LYS A 282 -5.45 20.13 -16.92
C LYS A 282 -6.96 20.10 -16.71
N GLU A 283 -7.61 19.02 -17.14
CA GLU A 283 -9.05 18.83 -16.95
C GLU A 283 -9.39 18.72 -15.47
N LEU A 284 -8.60 17.97 -14.68
CA LEU A 284 -8.79 17.86 -13.24
C LEU A 284 -8.69 19.22 -12.54
N LYS A 285 -7.67 20.01 -12.87
CA LYS A 285 -7.46 21.34 -12.29
C LYS A 285 -8.63 22.28 -12.58
N LEU A 286 -9.11 22.30 -13.83
CA LEU A 286 -10.28 23.07 -14.22
C LEU A 286 -11.55 22.59 -13.49
N GLY A 287 -11.75 21.27 -13.43
CA GLY A 287 -12.87 20.65 -12.72
C GLY A 287 -12.89 20.98 -11.22
N ILE A 288 -11.72 20.95 -10.57
CA ILE A 288 -11.55 21.36 -9.17
C ILE A 288 -11.94 22.84 -8.99
N GLN A 289 -11.46 23.73 -9.86
CA GLN A 289 -11.76 25.15 -9.73
C GLN A 289 -13.25 25.45 -9.92
N ASN A 290 -13.88 24.81 -10.92
CA ASN A 290 -15.32 24.92 -11.13
C ASN A 290 -16.12 24.39 -9.93
N TYR A 291 -15.72 23.23 -9.38
CA TYR A 291 -16.33 22.66 -8.18
C TYR A 291 -16.24 23.59 -6.97
N LEU A 292 -15.06 24.16 -6.70
CA LEU A 292 -14.86 25.06 -5.56
C LEU A 292 -15.68 26.35 -5.69
N ASN A 293 -15.76 26.93 -6.89
CA ASN A 293 -16.60 28.10 -7.16
C ASN A 293 -18.10 27.81 -6.91
N LEU A 294 -18.58 26.67 -7.40
CA LEU A 294 -19.97 26.23 -7.16
C LEU A 294 -20.23 25.99 -5.66
N LEU A 295 -19.28 25.35 -4.98
CA LEU A 295 -19.35 25.09 -3.55
C LEU A 295 -19.42 26.39 -2.74
N ASP A 296 -18.60 27.39 -3.06
CA ASP A 296 -18.60 28.69 -2.38
C ASP A 296 -19.95 29.40 -2.52
N ASN A 297 -20.54 29.38 -3.72
CA ASN A 297 -21.87 29.93 -3.95
C ASN A 297 -22.95 29.19 -3.13
N ASN A 298 -22.89 27.85 -3.08
CA ASN A 298 -23.86 27.05 -2.33
C ASN A 298 -23.70 27.21 -0.80
N ILE A 299 -22.47 27.33 -0.29
CA ILE A 299 -22.22 27.60 1.13
C ILE A 299 -22.71 29.00 1.50
N LYS A 300 -22.45 30.01 0.66
CA LYS A 300 -22.98 31.36 0.86
C LYS A 300 -24.51 31.36 0.89
N TYR A 301 -25.15 30.59 0.01
CA TYR A 301 -26.60 30.43 0.02
C TYR A 301 -27.10 29.83 1.33
N LEU A 302 -26.47 28.75 1.81
CA LEU A 302 -26.80 28.13 3.10
C LEU A 302 -26.70 29.15 4.25
N GLU A 303 -25.61 29.92 4.30
CA GLU A 303 -25.34 30.92 5.33
C GLU A 303 -26.34 32.07 5.32
N THR A 304 -26.73 32.55 4.14
CA THR A 304 -27.73 33.62 4.01
C THR A 304 -29.14 33.11 4.37
N SER A 305 -29.50 31.90 3.92
CA SER A 305 -30.78 31.28 4.25
C SER A 305 -30.96 31.06 5.75
N GLN A 306 -29.90 30.66 6.48
CA GLN A 306 -29.95 30.54 7.93
C GLN A 306 -30.18 31.87 8.67
N LYS A 307 -29.83 33.00 8.06
CA LYS A 307 -30.08 34.34 8.62
C LYS A 307 -31.48 34.87 8.27
N GLY A 308 -32.35 34.06 7.66
CA GLY A 308 -33.69 34.47 7.24
C GLY A 308 -33.72 35.41 6.04
N GLN A 309 -32.59 35.54 5.33
CA GLN A 309 -32.46 36.41 4.16
C GLN A 309 -32.70 35.60 2.87
N SER A 310 -33.44 36.18 1.92
CA SER A 310 -33.61 35.59 0.59
C SER A 310 -32.52 36.07 -0.35
N LEU A 311 -31.90 35.15 -1.10
CA LEU A 311 -31.03 35.50 -2.21
C LEU A 311 -31.84 35.58 -3.51
N LEU A 312 -31.52 36.56 -4.35
CA LEU A 312 -32.14 36.73 -5.67
C LEU A 312 -31.77 35.61 -6.64
N THR A 313 -30.69 34.89 -6.37
CA THR A 313 -30.21 33.76 -7.20
C THR A 313 -30.77 32.43 -6.70
N PRO A 314 -31.34 31.58 -7.58
CA PRO A 314 -31.82 30.25 -7.20
C PRO A 314 -30.66 29.35 -6.79
N ALA A 315 -30.95 28.41 -5.89
CA ALA A 315 -30.00 27.40 -5.46
C ALA A 315 -29.65 26.44 -6.62
N SER A 316 -28.38 26.07 -6.75
CA SER A 316 -27.94 25.06 -7.74
C SER A 316 -28.16 23.61 -7.29
N ILE A 317 -28.65 23.42 -6.07
CA ILE A 317 -28.86 22.13 -5.39
C ILE A 317 -30.14 22.18 -4.55
N ASP A 318 -30.70 21.03 -4.22
CA ASP A 318 -31.91 20.91 -3.38
C ASP A 318 -31.56 21.01 -1.87
N PHE A 319 -31.75 22.19 -1.29
CA PHE A 319 -31.50 22.43 0.13
C PHE A 319 -32.51 21.76 1.08
N ASN A 320 -33.72 21.43 0.62
CA ASN A 320 -34.70 20.75 1.46
C ASN A 320 -34.27 19.29 1.67
N LYS A 321 -33.91 18.61 0.58
CA LYS A 321 -33.30 17.27 0.63
C LYS A 321 -32.08 17.23 1.56
N ILE A 322 -31.21 18.25 1.51
CA ILE A 322 -30.02 18.33 2.37
C ILE A 322 -30.41 18.47 3.85
N ARG A 323 -31.41 19.31 4.18
CA ARG A 323 -31.90 19.49 5.56
C ARG A 323 -32.52 18.20 6.12
N ASP A 324 -33.31 17.50 5.31
CA ASP A 324 -33.94 16.23 5.69
C ASP A 324 -32.87 15.15 5.96
N GLN A 325 -31.87 15.07 5.08
CA GLN A 325 -30.72 14.17 5.27
C GLN A 325 -29.93 14.52 6.53
N ALA A 326 -29.66 15.81 6.78
CA ALA A 326 -28.96 16.25 7.97
C ALA A 326 -29.72 15.88 9.24
N ALA A 327 -31.04 16.11 9.29
CA ALA A 327 -31.88 15.75 10.42
C ALA A 327 -31.84 14.24 10.71
N TYR A 328 -31.92 13.40 9.66
CA TYR A 328 -31.78 11.95 9.78
C TYR A 328 -30.41 11.54 10.33
N ILE A 329 -29.33 12.10 9.77
CA ILE A 329 -27.95 11.82 10.18
C ILE A 329 -27.72 12.22 11.65
N ILE A 330 -28.18 13.41 12.05
CA ILE A 330 -28.04 13.92 13.42
C ILE A 330 -28.75 13.00 14.41
N LYS A 331 -29.96 12.54 14.09
CA LYS A 331 -30.69 11.58 14.91
C LYS A 331 -29.88 10.29 15.10
N LYS A 332 -29.44 9.67 14.01
CA LYS A 332 -28.65 8.42 14.04
C LYS A 332 -27.31 8.57 14.75
N TYR A 333 -26.66 9.73 14.64
CA TYR A 333 -25.42 10.02 15.38
C TYR A 333 -25.65 10.10 16.87
N LYS A 334 -26.68 10.83 17.32
CA LYS A 334 -27.02 10.98 18.75
C LYS A 334 -27.31 9.63 19.42
N GLU A 335 -27.86 8.67 18.67
CA GLU A 335 -28.16 7.31 19.16
C GLU A 335 -26.90 6.47 19.42
N ARG A 336 -25.83 6.65 18.64
CA ARG A 336 -24.61 5.80 18.69
C ARG A 336 -23.37 6.49 19.27
N ASN A 337 -23.31 7.82 19.30
CA ASN A 337 -22.16 8.60 19.76
C ASN A 337 -22.56 9.97 20.33
N ASN A 338 -21.73 10.54 21.21
CA ASN A 338 -21.88 11.94 21.63
C ASN A 338 -21.46 12.86 20.47
N LEU A 339 -22.45 13.45 19.80
CA LEU A 339 -22.28 14.37 18.68
C LEU A 339 -21.54 15.63 19.17
N LYS A 340 -20.25 15.75 18.85
CA LYS A 340 -19.45 16.96 19.11
C LYS A 340 -19.54 17.98 17.98
N GLU A 341 -19.94 17.54 16.79
CA GLU A 341 -20.00 18.38 15.59
C GLU A 341 -21.27 19.23 15.56
N SER A 342 -21.17 20.45 15.04
CA SER A 342 -22.36 21.30 14.87
C SER A 342 -23.22 20.79 13.70
N GLU A 343 -24.54 20.88 13.84
CA GLU A 343 -25.49 20.63 12.75
C GLU A 343 -25.11 21.40 11.47
N PHE A 344 -24.62 22.62 11.65
CA PHE A 344 -24.14 23.46 10.57
C PHE A 344 -22.95 22.88 9.80
N LEU A 345 -22.02 22.19 10.47
CA LEU A 345 -20.93 21.50 9.80
C LEU A 345 -21.45 20.35 8.92
N ILE A 346 -22.40 19.56 9.43
CA ILE A 346 -23.03 18.46 8.67
C ILE A 346 -23.69 19.02 7.40
N LEU A 347 -24.42 20.13 7.53
CA LEU A 347 -25.02 20.81 6.37
C LEU A 347 -23.96 21.25 5.35
N LYS A 348 -22.84 21.86 5.78
CA LYS A 348 -21.73 22.23 4.86
C LYS A 348 -21.14 21.02 4.14
N ILE A 349 -20.97 19.89 4.83
CA ILE A 349 -20.46 18.64 4.24
C ILE A 349 -21.44 18.09 3.20
N LEU A 350 -22.74 18.07 3.52
CA LEU A 350 -23.77 17.59 2.59
C LEU A 350 -23.92 18.51 1.38
N VAL A 351 -23.80 19.83 1.55
CA VAL A 351 -23.73 20.79 0.43
C VAL A 351 -22.54 20.46 -0.48
N ALA A 352 -21.36 20.20 0.07
CA ALA A 352 -20.20 19.78 -0.72
C ALA A 352 -20.46 18.48 -1.48
N LYS A 353 -21.05 17.48 -0.81
CA LYS A 353 -21.42 16.21 -1.45
C LYS A 353 -22.44 16.42 -2.57
N GLU A 354 -23.51 17.17 -2.35
CA GLU A 354 -24.57 17.37 -3.35
C GLU A 354 -24.06 18.20 -4.54
N THR A 355 -23.13 19.15 -4.30
CA THR A 355 -22.49 19.94 -5.36
C THR A 355 -21.75 19.05 -6.39
N LEU A 356 -21.33 17.83 -5.99
CA LEU A 356 -20.69 16.87 -6.90
C LEU A 356 -21.59 16.42 -8.05
N GLN A 357 -22.92 16.59 -7.98
CA GLN A 357 -23.84 16.25 -9.07
C GLN A 357 -23.55 17.04 -10.36
N HIS A 358 -22.90 18.20 -10.24
CA HIS A 358 -22.50 19.05 -11.36
C HIS A 358 -21.18 18.59 -12.03
N ILE A 359 -20.53 17.55 -11.51
CA ILE A 359 -19.29 17.00 -12.05
C ILE A 359 -19.59 15.77 -12.91
N GLY A 360 -19.55 15.94 -14.24
CA GLY A 360 -19.86 14.88 -15.20
C GLY A 360 -18.85 13.73 -15.21
N ASN A 361 -17.54 14.02 -15.07
CA ASN A 361 -16.50 13.00 -15.06
C ASN A 361 -16.52 12.21 -13.74
N GLN A 362 -16.78 10.90 -13.83
CA GLN A 362 -16.88 10.02 -12.65
C GLN A 362 -15.60 9.97 -11.82
N LYS A 363 -14.43 9.83 -12.45
CA LYS A 363 -13.15 9.76 -11.73
C LYS A 363 -12.88 11.06 -10.95
N MET A 364 -13.22 12.22 -11.53
CA MET A 364 -13.09 13.51 -10.82
C MET A 364 -14.09 13.63 -9.67
N ARG A 365 -15.33 13.15 -9.88
CA ARG A 365 -16.37 13.14 -8.85
C ARG A 365 -15.96 12.28 -7.64
N GLU A 366 -15.44 11.09 -7.89
CA GLU A 366 -14.94 10.18 -6.84
C GLU A 366 -13.66 10.73 -6.17
N PHE A 367 -12.76 11.35 -6.93
CA PHE A 367 -11.60 12.06 -6.38
C PHE A 367 -12.02 13.15 -5.38
N LEU A 368 -12.99 13.99 -5.75
CA LEU A 368 -13.52 15.03 -4.87
C LEU A 368 -14.29 14.44 -3.68
N LEU A 369 -15.04 13.35 -3.88
CA LEU A 369 -15.71 12.63 -2.78
C LEU A 369 -14.70 12.08 -1.76
N LEU A 370 -13.57 11.53 -2.21
CA LEU A 370 -12.49 11.09 -1.31
C LEU A 370 -11.86 12.29 -0.57
N ALA A 371 -11.74 13.44 -1.23
CA ALA A 371 -11.25 14.67 -0.61
C ALA A 371 -12.19 15.13 0.52
N ILE A 372 -13.50 15.14 0.27
CA ILE A 372 -14.54 15.41 1.28
C ILE A 372 -14.44 14.41 2.43
N SER A 373 -14.39 13.11 2.13
CA SER A 373 -14.33 12.04 3.15
C SER A 373 -13.22 12.25 4.17
N GLY A 374 -12.00 12.50 3.73
CA GLY A 374 -10.95 12.72 4.72
C GLY A 374 -10.89 14.15 5.28
N ALA A 375 -11.58 15.14 4.69
CA ALA A 375 -11.84 16.40 5.38
C ALA A 375 -12.77 16.18 6.59
N VAL A 376 -13.80 15.34 6.42
CA VAL A 376 -14.63 14.86 7.54
C VAL A 376 -13.77 14.13 8.56
N SER A 377 -12.90 13.22 8.11
CA SER A 377 -12.00 12.48 9.01
C SER A 377 -11.03 13.39 9.78
N ASP A 378 -10.52 14.45 9.17
CA ASP A 378 -9.59 15.39 9.81
C ASP A 378 -10.28 16.30 10.82
N LEU A 379 -11.51 16.76 10.52
CA LEU A 379 -12.34 17.54 11.44
C LEU A 379 -12.81 16.72 12.64
N ALA A 380 -13.25 15.48 12.42
CA ALA A 380 -13.64 14.57 13.50
C ALA A 380 -12.49 14.28 14.49
N ARG A 381 -11.24 14.43 14.05
CA ARG A 381 -10.02 14.22 14.86
C ARG A 381 -9.42 15.49 15.44
N ARG A 382 -9.80 16.70 14.98
CA ARG A 382 -9.19 17.99 15.38
C ARG A 382 -10.24 19.10 15.46
N THR A 383 -10.31 19.82 16.57
CA THR A 383 -11.29 20.91 16.77
C THR A 383 -10.90 22.26 16.15
N LYS A 384 -11.94 22.97 15.66
CA LYS A 384 -12.03 24.37 15.19
C LYS A 384 -11.24 24.76 13.93
N ASN A 385 -11.48 24.07 12.82
CA ASN A 385 -11.14 24.61 11.49
C ASN A 385 -12.40 24.70 10.62
N ASP A 386 -12.44 25.68 9.73
CA ASP A 386 -13.51 25.80 8.75
C ASP A 386 -13.40 24.68 7.70
N PHE A 387 -14.52 23.99 7.44
CA PHE A 387 -14.59 22.86 6.53
C PHE A 387 -14.14 23.19 5.12
N ARG A 388 -14.50 24.38 4.60
CA ARG A 388 -14.15 24.80 3.24
C ARG A 388 -12.64 24.97 3.08
N ILE A 389 -11.95 25.48 4.10
CA ILE A 389 -10.49 25.61 4.14
C ILE A 389 -9.81 24.23 4.20
N VAL A 390 -10.30 23.35 5.08
CA VAL A 390 -9.75 21.97 5.21
C VAL A 390 -9.93 21.20 3.91
N LEU A 391 -11.11 21.29 3.29
CA LEU A 391 -11.41 20.62 2.03
C LEU A 391 -10.50 21.11 0.90
N GLU A 392 -10.33 22.43 0.74
CA GLU A 392 -9.48 22.99 -0.31
C GLU A 392 -8.04 22.55 -0.18
N LYS A 393 -7.48 22.65 1.03
CA LYS A 393 -6.14 22.16 1.31
C LYS A 393 -6.00 20.69 0.93
N ARG A 394 -7.00 19.88 1.27
CA ARG A 394 -6.98 18.45 0.99
C ARG A 394 -7.09 18.14 -0.50
N ILE A 395 -7.93 18.87 -1.24
CA ILE A 395 -8.00 18.78 -2.70
C ILE A 395 -6.65 19.16 -3.33
N SER A 396 -6.04 20.26 -2.88
CA SER A 396 -4.73 20.71 -3.36
C SER A 396 -3.64 19.65 -3.09
N ASP A 397 -3.54 19.13 -1.87
CA ASP A 397 -2.58 18.10 -1.50
C ASP A 397 -2.76 16.82 -2.34
N LEU A 398 -4.00 16.42 -2.63
CA LEU A 398 -4.29 15.27 -3.49
C LEU A 398 -3.91 15.52 -4.94
N TYR A 399 -4.25 16.70 -5.48
CA TYR A 399 -3.90 17.11 -6.84
C TYR A 399 -2.37 17.11 -7.04
N LEU A 400 -1.63 17.70 -6.09
CA LEU A 400 -0.18 17.77 -6.14
C LEU A 400 0.50 16.40 -6.10
N ARG A 401 -0.10 15.39 -5.44
CA ARG A 401 0.40 14.00 -5.50
C ARG A 401 0.23 13.38 -6.88
N LEU A 402 -0.91 13.60 -7.53
CA LEU A 402 -1.12 13.15 -8.91
C LEU A 402 -0.14 13.86 -9.85
N TYR A 403 0.02 15.17 -9.70
CA TYR A 403 0.98 15.96 -10.46
C TYR A 403 2.41 15.42 -10.30
N LEU A 404 2.86 15.18 -9.06
CA LEU A 404 4.18 14.62 -8.76
C LEU A 404 4.41 13.28 -9.45
N PHE A 405 3.44 12.36 -9.40
CA PHE A 405 3.55 11.10 -10.11
C PHE A 405 3.76 11.31 -11.60
N HIS A 406 2.97 12.18 -12.25
CA HIS A 406 3.11 12.44 -13.69
C HIS A 406 4.49 13.00 -14.04
N GLN A 407 5.05 13.88 -13.20
CA GLN A 407 6.38 14.44 -13.42
C GLN A 407 7.48 13.37 -13.29
N ILE A 408 7.43 12.55 -12.25
CA ILE A 408 8.37 11.44 -12.08
C ILE A 408 8.23 10.44 -13.25
N ASN A 409 7.00 10.16 -13.68
CA ASN A 409 6.74 9.17 -14.73
C ASN A 409 7.23 9.58 -16.12
N ARG A 410 7.51 10.88 -16.36
CA ARG A 410 8.18 11.34 -17.60
C ARG A 410 9.53 10.68 -17.81
N VAL A 411 10.22 10.29 -16.73
CA VAL A 411 11.51 9.61 -16.75
C VAL A 411 11.36 8.11 -16.50
N LEU A 412 10.57 7.70 -15.51
CA LEU A 412 10.49 6.28 -15.13
C LEU A 412 9.75 5.39 -16.15
N LYS A 413 8.91 5.98 -17.01
CA LYS A 413 8.12 5.28 -18.03
C LYS A 413 7.38 4.06 -17.46
N ILE A 414 6.78 4.22 -16.28
CA ILE A 414 5.90 3.23 -15.65
C ILE A 414 4.66 3.10 -16.52
N LYS A 415 4.45 1.88 -17.02
CA LYS A 415 3.20 1.45 -17.65
C LYS A 415 2.29 0.95 -16.53
N LEU A 416 1.17 1.62 -16.33
CA LEU A 416 0.26 1.31 -15.24
C LEU A 416 -0.63 0.12 -15.62
N GLY A 417 -0.78 -0.83 -14.71
CA GLY A 417 -1.81 -1.87 -14.81
C GLY A 417 -3.21 -1.34 -14.50
N GLU A 418 -4.23 -2.07 -14.90
CA GLU A 418 -5.62 -1.74 -14.55
C GLU A 418 -5.95 -2.23 -13.14
N SER A 419 -6.77 -1.49 -12.39
CA SER A 419 -7.09 -1.88 -11.02
C SER A 419 -8.51 -1.50 -10.64
N VAL A 420 -9.24 -2.48 -10.11
CA VAL A 420 -10.64 -2.34 -9.70
C VAL A 420 -10.85 -3.03 -8.37
N THR A 421 -11.53 -2.37 -7.46
CA THR A 421 -11.96 -2.93 -6.18
C THR A 421 -13.48 -2.95 -6.10
N TYR A 422 -14.03 -4.06 -5.64
CA TYR A 422 -15.47 -4.29 -5.48
C TYR A 422 -15.87 -4.22 -4.01
N ILE A 423 -17.08 -3.70 -3.76
CA ILE A 423 -17.75 -3.89 -2.47
C ILE A 423 -18.21 -5.35 -2.43
N SER A 424 -17.47 -6.21 -1.74
CA SER A 424 -17.68 -7.66 -1.79
C SER A 424 -17.26 -8.33 -0.49
N ASP A 425 -17.92 -9.45 -0.18
CA ASP A 425 -17.57 -10.31 0.94
C ASP A 425 -16.59 -11.37 0.48
N THR A 426 -15.41 -11.42 1.10
CA THR A 426 -14.38 -12.38 0.70
C THR A 426 -14.77 -13.85 0.83
N ARG A 427 -15.83 -14.17 1.57
CA ARG A 427 -16.37 -15.55 1.69
C ARG A 427 -17.18 -15.95 0.46
N ALA A 428 -17.48 -15.00 -0.43
CA ALA A 428 -18.17 -15.22 -1.69
C ALA A 428 -17.75 -14.16 -2.73
N LEU A 429 -16.68 -14.43 -3.47
CA LEU A 429 -16.09 -13.52 -4.46
C LEU A 429 -16.84 -13.59 -5.81
N LYS A 430 -18.12 -13.19 -5.82
CA LYS A 430 -19.02 -13.34 -6.98
C LYS A 430 -18.58 -12.57 -8.22
N GLU A 431 -17.85 -11.48 -8.02
CA GLU A 431 -17.35 -10.60 -9.07
C GLU A 431 -16.11 -11.16 -9.78
N ILE A 432 -15.52 -12.24 -9.24
CA ILE A 432 -14.22 -12.75 -9.65
C ILE A 432 -14.39 -14.18 -10.22
N PRO A 433 -14.08 -14.39 -11.51
CA PRO A 433 -14.20 -15.69 -12.15
C PRO A 433 -13.24 -16.73 -11.57
N ASP A 434 -13.62 -18.00 -11.71
CA ASP A 434 -12.75 -19.15 -11.43
C ASP A 434 -11.43 -19.03 -12.21
N GLU A 435 -10.34 -19.42 -11.57
CA GLU A 435 -9.02 -19.57 -12.19
C GLU A 435 -8.56 -18.35 -13.01
N SER A 436 -8.86 -17.15 -12.52
CA SER A 436 -8.58 -15.89 -13.21
C SER A 436 -7.41 -15.09 -12.62
N ILE A 437 -6.95 -15.45 -11.42
CA ILE A 437 -5.93 -14.73 -10.66
C ILE A 437 -4.59 -15.47 -10.68
N ASP A 438 -3.52 -14.75 -11.03
CA ASP A 438 -2.14 -15.25 -11.10
C ASP A 438 -1.42 -15.24 -9.74
N GLY A 439 -1.87 -14.42 -8.80
CA GLY A 439 -1.35 -14.42 -7.44
C GLY A 439 -2.20 -13.61 -6.47
N ILE A 440 -2.24 -14.02 -5.21
CA ILE A 440 -2.91 -13.29 -4.13
C ILE A 440 -1.88 -12.83 -3.11
N ILE A 441 -2.00 -11.59 -2.63
CA ILE A 441 -1.35 -11.18 -1.39
C ILE A 441 -2.40 -10.51 -0.53
N THR A 442 -2.57 -10.96 0.71
CA THR A 442 -3.65 -10.45 1.55
C THR A 442 -3.33 -10.55 3.04
N SER A 443 -4.09 -9.83 3.86
CA SER A 443 -3.95 -9.79 5.31
C SER A 443 -5.32 -9.72 5.94
N PRO A 444 -5.88 -10.85 6.42
CA PRO A 444 -7.19 -10.83 7.06
C PRO A 444 -7.17 -9.99 8.35
N PRO A 445 -8.29 -9.33 8.70
CA PRO A 445 -8.45 -8.71 10.01
C PRO A 445 -8.45 -9.79 11.11
N TYR A 446 -7.47 -9.73 12.01
CA TYR A 446 -7.36 -10.64 13.15
C TYR A 446 -8.60 -10.58 14.06
N SER A 447 -8.90 -11.64 14.81
CA SER A 447 -10.06 -11.63 15.73
C SER A 447 -9.97 -10.60 16.87
N THR A 448 -8.78 -10.07 17.15
CA THR A 448 -8.55 -8.95 18.08
C THR A 448 -8.23 -7.64 17.36
N ALA A 449 -8.51 -7.55 16.06
CA ALA A 449 -8.13 -6.42 15.23
C ALA A 449 -8.80 -5.11 15.66
N LEU A 450 -8.27 -4.02 15.10
CA LEU A 450 -8.84 -2.70 15.20
C LEU A 450 -10.28 -2.70 14.72
N ASP A 451 -11.09 -1.86 15.36
CA ASP A 451 -12.45 -1.59 14.92
C ASP A 451 -12.43 -0.61 13.74
N TYR A 452 -12.28 -1.15 12.52
CA TYR A 452 -12.18 -0.36 11.29
C TYR A 452 -13.43 0.49 11.04
N ILE A 453 -14.62 -0.09 11.24
CA ILE A 453 -15.90 0.59 11.02
C ILE A 453 -16.06 1.78 11.96
N LYS A 454 -15.73 1.63 13.25
CA LYS A 454 -15.78 2.75 14.20
C LYS A 454 -14.85 3.90 13.82
N ASN A 455 -13.67 3.61 13.28
CA ASN A 455 -12.73 4.65 12.83
C ASN A 455 -13.27 5.43 11.61
N ASP A 456 -14.10 4.79 10.78
CA ASP A 456 -14.66 5.36 9.55
C ASP A 456 -16.11 5.84 9.68
N TYR A 457 -16.72 5.64 10.86
CA TYR A 457 -18.13 5.93 11.12
C TYR A 457 -18.57 7.37 10.73
N PRO A 458 -17.82 8.46 11.09
CA PRO A 458 -18.06 9.84 10.61
C PRO A 458 -18.33 9.90 9.10
N GLN A 459 -17.43 9.33 8.32
CA GLN A 459 -17.45 9.36 6.88
C GLN A 459 -18.58 8.48 6.32
N LEU A 460 -18.73 7.25 6.82
CA LEU A 460 -19.72 6.28 6.34
C LEU A 460 -21.15 6.80 6.46
N ILE A 461 -21.51 7.39 7.61
CA ILE A 461 -22.86 7.90 7.84
C ILE A 461 -23.08 9.26 7.17
N ILE A 462 -22.19 10.25 7.36
CA ILE A 462 -22.43 11.61 6.84
C ILE A 462 -22.46 11.61 5.31
N LEU A 463 -21.59 10.83 4.68
CA LEU A 463 -21.56 10.72 3.23
C LEU A 463 -22.51 9.66 2.68
N GLY A 464 -23.22 8.91 3.53
CA GLY A 464 -24.15 7.86 3.13
C GLY A 464 -23.49 6.80 2.25
N LEU A 465 -22.29 6.36 2.62
CA LEU A 465 -21.52 5.36 1.86
C LEU A 465 -21.91 3.92 2.21
N ALA A 466 -22.48 3.69 3.39
CA ALA A 466 -22.96 2.38 3.82
C ALA A 466 -24.48 2.40 3.99
N GLU A 467 -25.16 1.39 3.45
CA GLU A 467 -26.62 1.22 3.59
C GLU A 467 -27.01 0.97 5.05
N SER A 468 -26.29 0.07 5.73
CA SER A 468 -26.46 -0.25 7.15
C SER A 468 -25.11 -0.50 7.78
N ILE A 469 -24.87 0.15 8.93
CA ILE A 469 -23.64 -0.05 9.70
C ILE A 469 -23.71 -1.39 10.42
N GLU A 470 -24.90 -1.79 10.87
CA GLU A 470 -25.15 -3.07 11.54
C GLU A 470 -24.78 -4.25 10.62
N ARG A 471 -25.27 -4.23 9.36
CA ARG A 471 -24.92 -5.26 8.38
C ARG A 471 -23.43 -5.26 8.04
N LEU A 472 -22.83 -4.08 7.93
CA LEU A 472 -21.39 -3.95 7.69
C LEU A 472 -20.58 -4.51 8.86
N GLU A 473 -21.02 -4.25 10.10
CA GLU A 473 -20.41 -4.78 11.32
C GLU A 473 -20.49 -6.32 11.33
N GLU A 474 -21.65 -6.90 11.06
CA GLU A 474 -21.89 -8.35 11.00
C GLU A 474 -21.09 -9.05 9.89
N ALA A 475 -20.98 -8.42 8.71
CA ALA A 475 -20.27 -9.00 7.58
C ALA A 475 -18.74 -8.95 7.76
N MET A 476 -18.21 -7.95 8.48
CA MET A 476 -16.77 -7.77 8.64
C MET A 476 -16.14 -8.89 9.48
N ILE A 477 -15.26 -9.66 8.86
CA ILE A 477 -14.47 -10.71 9.52
C ILE A 477 -13.63 -10.10 10.65
N GLY A 478 -13.53 -10.81 11.77
CA GLY A 478 -12.69 -10.41 12.91
C GLY A 478 -13.22 -9.21 13.72
N ASN A 479 -14.40 -8.66 13.39
CA ASN A 479 -14.93 -7.50 14.09
C ASN A 479 -15.25 -7.82 15.58
N PRO A 480 -14.67 -7.05 16.54
CA PRO A 480 -14.85 -7.31 17.98
C PRO A 480 -16.24 -7.00 18.53
N ASN A 481 -17.06 -6.23 17.79
CA ASN A 481 -18.36 -5.72 18.25
C ASN A 481 -19.56 -6.52 17.74
N VAL A 482 -19.35 -7.54 16.90
CA VAL A 482 -20.45 -8.33 16.36
C VAL A 482 -21.14 -9.12 17.46
N ASN A 483 -22.47 -9.09 17.41
CA ASN A 483 -23.31 -9.89 18.30
C ASN A 483 -23.67 -11.21 17.59
N TYR A 484 -22.80 -12.20 17.74
CA TYR A 484 -23.01 -13.52 17.15
C TYR A 484 -24.15 -14.27 17.84
N ASP A 485 -24.83 -15.16 17.11
CA ASP A 485 -25.68 -16.18 17.74
C ASP A 485 -24.79 -17.16 18.53
N ARG A 486 -24.67 -16.90 19.83
CA ARG A 486 -23.86 -17.69 20.74
C ARG A 486 -24.32 -19.13 20.83
N LYS A 487 -25.63 -19.38 20.77
CA LYS A 487 -26.17 -20.74 20.88
C LYS A 487 -25.77 -21.55 19.66
N GLN A 488 -25.94 -20.97 18.47
CA GLN A 488 -25.56 -21.59 17.22
C GLN A 488 -24.06 -21.90 17.16
N LEU A 489 -23.19 -20.93 17.51
CA LEU A 489 -21.74 -21.17 17.50
C LEU A 489 -21.32 -22.22 18.54
N LEU A 490 -21.91 -22.21 19.74
CA LEU A 490 -21.64 -23.25 20.75
C LEU A 490 -22.10 -24.63 20.29
N GLU A 491 -23.23 -24.73 19.57
CA GLU A 491 -23.68 -26.00 18.98
C GLU A 491 -22.68 -26.48 17.92
N LEU A 492 -22.22 -25.58 17.04
CA LEU A 492 -21.22 -25.91 16.01
C LEU A 492 -19.90 -26.40 16.62
N VAL A 493 -19.37 -25.74 17.65
CA VAL A 493 -18.13 -26.18 18.33
C VAL A 493 -18.29 -27.55 18.99
N ARG A 494 -19.49 -27.87 19.49
CA ARG A 494 -19.76 -29.07 20.29
C ARG A 494 -20.26 -30.26 19.46
N ASN A 495 -20.65 -30.05 18.20
CA ASN A 495 -21.20 -31.07 17.33
C ASN A 495 -20.25 -31.38 16.16
N PRO A 496 -19.42 -32.44 16.27
CA PRO A 496 -18.43 -32.80 15.26
C PRO A 496 -18.99 -33.02 13.85
N ASP A 497 -20.27 -33.39 13.72
CA ASP A 497 -20.88 -33.66 12.41
C ASP A 497 -21.15 -32.38 11.61
N LYS A 498 -21.37 -31.26 12.30
CA LYS A 498 -21.67 -29.95 11.69
C LYS A 498 -20.46 -29.00 11.67
N ASP A 499 -19.36 -29.42 12.26
CA ASP A 499 -18.17 -28.60 12.47
C ASP A 499 -17.25 -28.60 11.22
N PRO A 500 -17.08 -27.45 10.54
CA PRO A 500 -16.20 -27.35 9.37
C PRO A 500 -14.71 -27.47 9.72
N LEU A 501 -14.33 -27.38 11.00
CA LEU A 501 -12.96 -27.42 11.50
C LEU A 501 -12.64 -28.70 12.27
N LYS A 502 -13.53 -29.70 12.25
CA LYS A 502 -13.40 -30.96 13.02
C LYS A 502 -12.06 -31.70 12.83
N THR A 503 -11.40 -31.48 11.69
CA THR A 503 -10.09 -32.06 11.34
C THR A 503 -8.90 -31.20 11.79
N ILE A 504 -9.13 -30.12 12.55
CA ILE A 504 -8.12 -29.15 13.00
C ILE A 504 -8.07 -29.14 14.55
N PRO A 505 -7.49 -30.17 15.20
CA PRO A 505 -7.46 -30.27 16.67
C PRO A 505 -6.84 -29.06 17.37
N LEU A 506 -5.91 -28.38 16.70
CA LEU A 506 -5.25 -27.19 17.23
C LEU A 506 -6.24 -26.03 17.42
N ALA A 507 -7.18 -25.83 16.48
CA ALA A 507 -8.22 -24.82 16.61
C ALA A 507 -9.11 -25.09 17.83
N HIS A 508 -9.58 -26.34 17.98
CA HIS A 508 -10.41 -26.76 19.12
C HIS A 508 -9.69 -26.60 20.45
N LYS A 509 -8.42 -27.01 20.53
CA LYS A 509 -7.59 -26.86 21.75
C LYS A 509 -7.61 -25.42 22.28
N TYR A 510 -7.38 -24.43 21.43
CA TYR A 510 -7.33 -23.03 21.87
C TYR A 510 -8.71 -22.43 22.13
N VAL A 511 -9.73 -22.80 21.35
CA VAL A 511 -11.12 -22.40 21.62
C VAL A 511 -11.60 -22.96 22.97
N ASP A 512 -11.34 -24.23 23.25
CA ASP A 512 -11.70 -24.89 24.50
C ASP A 512 -10.96 -24.30 25.71
N ASN A 513 -9.67 -23.97 25.55
CA ASN A 513 -8.92 -23.31 26.61
C ASN A 513 -9.53 -21.95 26.97
N LEU A 514 -9.93 -21.14 25.97
CA LEU A 514 -10.63 -19.87 26.21
C LEU A 514 -11.99 -20.09 26.88
N LEU A 515 -12.76 -21.11 26.46
CA LEU A 515 -14.04 -21.46 27.08
C LEU A 515 -13.87 -21.86 28.55
N LYS A 516 -12.90 -22.72 28.85
CA LYS A 516 -12.58 -23.18 30.22
C LYS A 516 -12.12 -22.02 31.12
N ALA A 517 -11.42 -21.04 30.56
CA ALA A 517 -11.01 -19.80 31.24
C ALA A 517 -12.15 -18.76 31.38
N GLY A 518 -13.39 -19.09 31.02
CA GLY A 518 -14.53 -18.17 31.09
C GLY A 518 -14.55 -17.07 30.02
N ARG A 519 -13.63 -17.10 29.05
CA ARG A 519 -13.50 -16.13 27.95
C ARG A 519 -14.40 -16.50 26.76
N VAL A 520 -15.70 -16.67 27.04
CA VAL A 520 -16.67 -17.20 26.07
C VAL A 520 -16.80 -16.31 24.83
N LYS A 521 -16.81 -14.97 24.99
CA LYS A 521 -16.94 -14.06 23.86
C LYS A 521 -15.74 -14.17 22.92
N GLU A 522 -14.53 -14.22 23.47
CA GLU A 522 -13.29 -14.35 22.73
C GLU A 522 -13.18 -15.70 22.04
N ALA A 523 -13.54 -16.78 22.73
CA ALA A 523 -13.54 -18.14 22.17
C ALA A 523 -14.45 -18.23 20.93
N LEU A 524 -15.70 -17.76 21.04
CA LEU A 524 -16.66 -17.81 19.93
C LEU A 524 -16.25 -16.90 18.77
N ARG A 525 -15.69 -15.72 19.07
CA ARG A 525 -15.15 -14.82 18.04
C ARG A 525 -13.96 -15.44 17.32
N GLN A 526 -13.07 -16.11 18.04
CA GLN A 526 -11.92 -16.81 17.47
C GLN A 526 -12.36 -17.99 16.58
N TYR A 527 -13.32 -18.78 17.05
CA TYR A 527 -13.89 -19.87 16.28
C TYR A 527 -14.62 -19.39 15.01
N LYS A 528 -15.43 -18.33 15.13
CA LYS A 528 -16.09 -17.72 13.96
C LYS A 528 -15.08 -17.21 12.93
N PHE A 529 -13.98 -16.58 13.38
CA PHE A 529 -12.89 -16.18 12.51
C PHE A 529 -12.31 -17.37 11.72
N TYR A 530 -12.08 -18.52 12.36
CA TYR A 530 -11.60 -19.71 11.67
C TYR A 530 -12.60 -20.27 10.64
N ILE A 531 -13.90 -20.28 10.97
CA ILE A 531 -14.95 -20.67 10.01
C ILE A 531 -14.97 -19.73 8.80
N ASP A 532 -14.88 -18.42 9.04
CA ASP A 532 -14.86 -17.43 7.97
C ASP A 532 -13.61 -17.58 7.10
N MET A 533 -12.45 -17.80 7.71
CA MET A 533 -11.20 -18.03 6.98
C MET A 533 -11.22 -19.31 6.15
N GLU A 534 -11.90 -20.37 6.60
CA GLU A 534 -12.10 -21.59 5.82
C GLU A 534 -12.87 -21.31 4.52
N GLN A 535 -13.95 -20.53 4.59
CA GLN A 535 -14.72 -20.11 3.42
C GLN A 535 -13.92 -19.18 2.52
N THR A 536 -13.20 -18.22 3.11
CA THR A 536 -12.30 -17.32 2.36
C THR A 536 -11.22 -18.10 1.62
N LEU A 537 -10.58 -19.09 2.26
CA LEU A 537 -9.54 -19.90 1.62
C LEU A 537 -10.09 -20.73 0.46
N LYS A 538 -11.32 -21.24 0.57
CA LYS A 538 -12.03 -21.92 -0.54
C LYS A 538 -12.24 -20.97 -1.73
N GLU A 539 -12.74 -19.76 -1.48
CA GLU A 539 -12.95 -18.77 -2.54
C GLU A 539 -11.63 -18.30 -3.16
N MET A 540 -10.60 -18.04 -2.36
CA MET A 540 -9.25 -17.77 -2.85
C MET A 540 -8.77 -18.91 -3.76
N ARG A 541 -9.03 -20.17 -3.40
CA ARG A 541 -8.60 -21.34 -4.17
C ARG A 541 -9.36 -21.45 -5.49
N ARG A 542 -10.65 -21.14 -5.49
CA ARG A 542 -11.50 -21.11 -6.69
C ARG A 542 -10.95 -20.11 -7.71
N VAL A 543 -10.64 -18.89 -7.29
CA VAL A 543 -10.23 -17.80 -8.21
C VAL A 543 -8.76 -17.87 -8.63
N LEU A 544 -7.88 -18.51 -7.86
CA LEU A 544 -6.49 -18.72 -8.24
C LEU A 544 -6.38 -19.65 -9.44
N LYS A 545 -5.44 -19.38 -10.35
CA LYS A 545 -5.04 -20.33 -11.40
C LYS A 545 -4.31 -21.55 -10.83
N PRO A 546 -4.30 -22.69 -11.54
CA PRO A 546 -3.41 -23.80 -11.23
C PRO A 546 -1.95 -23.33 -11.07
N LYS A 547 -1.24 -23.84 -10.05
CA LYS A 547 0.15 -23.45 -9.69
C LYS A 547 0.36 -22.01 -9.24
N ALA A 548 -0.68 -21.19 -9.18
CA ALA A 548 -0.58 -19.83 -8.67
C ALA A 548 -0.36 -19.83 -7.14
N LYS A 549 0.29 -18.77 -6.66
CA LYS A 549 0.66 -18.62 -5.24
C LYS A 549 -0.22 -17.59 -4.53
N ALA A 550 -0.46 -17.82 -3.24
CA ALA A 550 -1.08 -16.85 -2.35
C ALA A 550 -0.18 -16.60 -1.14
N ALA A 551 0.15 -15.33 -0.87
CA ALA A 551 0.85 -14.92 0.34
C ALA A 551 -0.17 -14.32 1.34
N ILE A 552 -0.36 -14.99 2.47
CA ILE A 552 -1.24 -14.54 3.54
C ILE A 552 -0.38 -14.05 4.70
N ILE A 553 -0.49 -12.77 5.02
CA ILE A 553 0.18 -12.18 6.17
C ILE A 553 -0.74 -12.36 7.39
N ILE A 554 -0.27 -13.06 8.41
CA ILE A 554 -1.04 -13.31 9.62
C ILE A 554 -0.20 -13.24 10.89
N GLY A 555 -0.78 -12.74 11.97
CA GLY A 555 -0.14 -12.68 13.27
C GLY A 555 -0.91 -13.42 14.36
N ASP A 556 -0.19 -13.77 15.41
CA ASP A 556 -0.75 -14.51 16.54
C ASP A 556 -1.51 -13.60 17.52
N ASN A 557 -2.70 -14.07 17.91
CA ASN A 557 -3.49 -13.36 18.90
C ASN A 557 -2.97 -13.65 20.31
N HIS A 558 -3.04 -12.64 21.17
CA HIS A 558 -2.66 -12.78 22.57
C HIS A 558 -3.85 -12.49 23.47
N PHE A 559 -4.22 -13.45 24.32
CA PHE A 559 -5.32 -13.31 25.27
C PHE A 559 -4.79 -13.37 26.70
N LEU A 560 -5.28 -12.45 27.55
CA LEU A 560 -4.97 -12.45 28.97
C LEU A 560 -5.82 -13.50 29.71
N ILE A 561 -5.24 -14.61 30.13
CA ILE A 561 -5.90 -15.66 30.94
C ILE A 561 -5.14 -15.76 32.26
N ASP A 562 -5.83 -15.67 33.39
CA ASP A 562 -5.23 -15.80 34.73
C ASP A 562 -3.97 -14.93 34.95
N ASN A 563 -4.03 -13.66 34.53
CA ASN A 563 -2.93 -12.69 34.55
C ASN A 563 -1.68 -13.07 33.71
N GLN A 564 -1.79 -14.06 32.82
CA GLN A 564 -0.76 -14.44 31.86
C GLN A 564 -1.26 -14.26 30.42
N TYR A 565 -0.39 -13.79 29.52
CA TYR A 565 -0.72 -13.72 28.10
C TYR A 565 -0.47 -15.08 27.45
N ILE A 566 -1.52 -15.65 26.86
CA ILE A 566 -1.46 -16.87 26.07
C ILE A 566 -1.53 -16.49 24.59
N ALA A 567 -0.51 -16.90 23.82
CA ALA A 567 -0.49 -16.76 22.37
C ALA A 567 -1.32 -17.88 21.72
N VAL A 568 -2.17 -17.51 20.77
CA VAL A 568 -2.93 -18.40 19.90
C VAL A 568 -2.25 -18.39 18.53
N PRO A 569 -1.68 -19.53 18.09
CA PRO A 569 -0.88 -19.67 16.87
C PRO A 569 -1.80 -19.66 15.64
N ASN A 570 -2.22 -18.47 15.24
CA ASN A 570 -3.16 -18.32 14.13
C ASN A 570 -2.51 -18.74 12.82
N ASP A 571 -1.23 -18.46 12.65
CA ASP A 571 -0.46 -18.88 11.49
C ASP A 571 -0.53 -20.40 11.25
N GLN A 572 -0.29 -21.21 12.28
CA GLN A 572 -0.36 -22.66 12.23
C GLN A 572 -1.78 -23.18 12.02
N ILE A 573 -2.77 -22.57 12.67
CA ILE A 573 -4.18 -22.96 12.52
C ILE A 573 -4.66 -22.66 11.09
N ILE A 574 -4.38 -21.46 10.56
CA ILE A 574 -4.73 -21.11 9.18
C ILE A 574 -3.96 -21.98 8.17
N GLN A 575 -2.72 -22.35 8.46
CA GLN A 575 -1.95 -23.29 7.65
C GLN A 575 -2.65 -24.66 7.56
N GLN A 576 -3.12 -25.21 8.69
CA GLN A 576 -3.85 -26.48 8.69
C GLN A 576 -5.20 -26.38 7.95
N ILE A 577 -5.92 -25.26 8.11
CA ILE A 577 -7.15 -25.00 7.35
C ILE A 577 -6.87 -24.92 5.85
N ALA A 578 -5.80 -24.24 5.44
CA ALA A 578 -5.40 -24.16 4.04
C ALA A 578 -5.07 -25.54 3.45
N GLN A 579 -4.39 -26.40 4.20
CA GLN A 579 -4.12 -27.79 3.79
C GLN A 579 -5.42 -28.59 3.66
N GLN A 580 -6.36 -28.46 4.61
CA GLN A 580 -7.68 -29.09 4.53
C GLN A 580 -8.46 -28.65 3.28
N VAL A 581 -8.36 -27.37 2.90
CA VAL A 581 -8.98 -26.82 1.68
C VAL A 581 -8.28 -27.29 0.39
N GLY A 582 -7.07 -27.84 0.49
CA GLY A 582 -6.32 -28.42 -0.63
C GLY A 582 -5.20 -27.52 -1.18
N TYR A 583 -4.61 -26.65 -0.35
CA TYR A 583 -3.37 -25.95 -0.69
C TYR A 583 -2.12 -26.76 -0.33
N LYS A 584 -1.06 -26.56 -1.11
CA LYS A 584 0.30 -26.92 -0.69
C LYS A 584 0.97 -25.76 0.03
N ILE A 585 1.72 -26.07 1.08
CA ILE A 585 2.55 -25.06 1.75
C ILE A 585 3.83 -24.91 0.96
N HIS A 586 4.02 -23.74 0.34
CA HIS A 586 5.17 -23.47 -0.50
C HIS A 586 6.35 -22.90 0.31
N LYS A 587 6.08 -21.91 1.17
CA LYS A 587 7.08 -21.27 2.02
C LYS A 587 6.42 -20.58 3.22
N THR A 588 7.12 -20.51 4.33
CA THR A 588 6.75 -19.70 5.50
C THR A 588 7.89 -18.74 5.79
N ILE A 589 7.57 -17.47 6.02
CA ILE A 589 8.54 -16.40 6.28
C ILE A 589 8.12 -15.71 7.59
N GLU A 590 9.02 -15.70 8.59
CA GLU A 590 8.76 -15.10 9.90
C GLU A 590 9.28 -13.66 9.96
N ARG A 591 8.41 -12.72 10.30
CA ARG A 591 8.73 -11.29 10.33
C ARG A 591 8.61 -10.73 11.75
N PRO A 592 9.73 -10.33 12.39
CA PRO A 592 9.67 -9.66 13.67
C PRO A 592 9.07 -8.25 13.55
N LEU A 593 8.17 -7.91 14.46
CA LEU A 593 7.59 -6.57 14.58
C LEU A 593 8.30 -5.78 15.69
N GLN A 594 8.76 -4.58 15.36
CA GLN A 594 9.28 -3.64 16.35
C GLN A 594 8.13 -2.98 17.13
N LYS A 595 7.53 -3.72 18.08
CA LYS A 595 6.54 -3.20 19.03
C LYS A 595 6.97 -3.55 20.46
N THR A 596 7.03 -2.54 21.34
CA THR A 596 7.63 -2.64 22.67
C THR A 596 6.65 -2.94 23.81
N SER A 597 5.33 -2.88 23.57
CA SER A 597 4.33 -3.11 24.62
C SER A 597 3.87 -4.57 24.76
N VAL A 598 3.68 -5.01 26.01
CA VAL A 598 3.21 -6.35 26.38
C VAL A 598 1.79 -6.59 25.84
N GLY A 599 1.56 -7.76 25.22
CA GLY A 599 0.25 -8.14 24.65
C GLY A 599 0.04 -7.76 23.18
N ASN A 600 0.98 -7.07 22.54
CA ASN A 600 0.97 -6.84 21.10
C ASN A 600 1.56 -8.03 20.33
N ILE A 601 1.09 -8.22 19.10
CA ILE A 601 1.70 -9.13 18.12
C ILE A 601 3.17 -8.75 17.95
N ARG A 602 4.06 -9.68 18.29
CA ARG A 602 5.53 -9.49 18.23
C ARG A 602 6.14 -10.00 16.93
N GLU A 603 5.48 -10.96 16.28
CA GLU A 603 5.92 -11.57 15.03
C GLU A 603 4.70 -11.75 14.14
N GLU A 604 4.88 -11.50 12.84
CA GLU A 604 3.90 -11.80 11.79
C GLU A 604 4.50 -12.87 10.87
N THR A 605 3.68 -13.82 10.47
CA THR A 605 4.05 -14.89 9.56
C THR A 605 3.48 -14.57 8.17
N ILE A 606 4.31 -14.67 7.14
CA ILE A 606 3.87 -14.66 5.74
C ILE A 606 3.80 -16.11 5.28
N LEU A 607 2.59 -16.63 5.21
CA LEU A 607 2.31 -17.98 4.75
C LEU A 607 2.10 -17.97 3.23
N ILE A 608 3.00 -18.62 2.50
CA ILE A 608 2.90 -18.76 1.06
C ILE A 608 2.34 -20.14 0.72
N LEU A 609 1.15 -20.11 0.13
CA LEU A 609 0.39 -21.25 -0.32
C LEU A 609 0.49 -21.37 -1.85
N GLU A 610 0.38 -22.59 -2.37
CA GLU A 610 0.31 -22.88 -3.80
C GLU A 610 -0.95 -23.69 -4.10
N LYS A 611 -1.68 -23.30 -5.15
CA LYS A 611 -2.80 -24.08 -5.67
C LYS A 611 -2.27 -25.23 -6.52
N ASP A 612 -2.69 -26.45 -6.15
CA ASP A 612 -2.40 -27.66 -6.92
C ASP A 612 -2.68 -27.58 -8.42
#